data_AF-A0A8H2XN93-F1
#
_entry.id   AF-A0A8H2XN93-F1
#
_cell.length_a   1.000
_cell.length_b   1.000
_cell.length_c   1.000
_cell.angle_alpha   90.00
_cell.angle_beta   90.00
_cell.angle_gamma   90.00
#
_symmetry.space_group_name_H-M   'P 1'
#
loop_
_entity.id
_entity.type
_entity.pdbx_description
1 polymer ?
#
loop_
_entity_poly.entity_id
_entity_poly.type
_entity_poly.pdbx_seq_one_letter_code
_entity_poly.pdbx_strand_id
1 'polypeptide(L)'
;MFGLAQYAGHWDVSMPGKCRCPAPTEGRCKNATCVDMTAVVDGLEVCDNLKDLDILVPAEGDGKEPEFNEVDTTGCHATSHVRPLRIYSYVLMASIGTPIWRAESPRLFLTAVLDAMLGYWGLFNLGILHRDISEGNVMILSDEQKFARRRWKERQKRGLEFPNKAFAESETMLRKVLKDLGRDPTGMLTDFDCHARHWPLANRTEPARSGPVTRSKRRLDEDTEPTIPEARRRKIDSQHDVAIPSLDQSSDQEVKPSLEGKDDSRMGGVFDYPAGTMVFMSTHLLPGLGLGQEGDKRYHSFLDDLESFFWLIFQSAASHLDDGVTRHTPCALSAMDTLERNDPGQTRCDKGRYLLQCYGKRMTRTLDSFENKWASNCMFRHAIIKLGDYIYRDIVPDGCREELERTPGKVFLIFTDIMKEALALEPEN
;
A
#
# COMPACT_ATOMS: atom_id res chain seq x y z
N MET A 1 10.51 -13.11 8.68
CA MET A 1 9.88 -14.40 9.05
C MET A 1 9.94 -15.29 7.82
N PHE A 2 9.20 -16.41 7.74
CA PHE A 2 9.01 -17.05 6.44
C PHE A 2 8.29 -16.06 5.51
N GLY A 3 8.60 -16.03 4.21
CA GLY A 3 7.84 -15.24 3.24
C GLY A 3 7.88 -13.71 3.41
N LEU A 4 8.79 -13.17 4.22
CA LEU A 4 8.96 -11.72 4.42
C LEU A 4 10.40 -11.33 4.14
N ALA A 5 10.58 -10.14 3.58
CA ALA A 5 11.90 -9.57 3.34
C ALA A 5 12.69 -9.42 4.66
N GLN A 6 13.98 -9.75 4.63
CA GLN A 6 14.89 -9.61 5.76
C GLN A 6 15.69 -8.32 5.60
N TYR A 7 15.80 -7.54 6.68
CA TYR A 7 16.68 -6.37 6.71
C TYR A 7 18.01 -6.70 7.40
N ALA A 8 19.08 -6.04 6.94
CA ALA A 8 20.41 -6.10 7.52
C ALA A 8 20.68 -4.92 8.47
N GLY A 9 20.03 -3.78 8.23
CA GLY A 9 20.11 -2.62 9.11
C GLY A 9 19.23 -1.47 8.62
N HIS A 10 19.10 -0.45 9.47
CA HIS A 10 18.48 0.83 9.13
C HIS A 10 19.28 1.95 9.77
N TRP A 11 19.36 3.11 9.11
CA TRP A 11 20.11 4.26 9.60
C TRP A 11 19.46 5.57 9.17
N ASP A 12 19.51 6.55 10.07
CA ASP A 12 19.19 7.93 9.73
C ASP A 12 20.49 8.71 9.54
N VAL A 13 20.65 9.35 8.39
CA VAL A 13 21.85 10.10 8.03
C VAL A 13 21.46 11.53 7.68
N SER A 14 22.06 12.50 8.38
CA SER A 14 21.80 13.93 8.15
C SER A 14 22.53 14.51 6.93
N MET A 15 23.63 13.88 6.49
CA MET A 15 24.46 14.32 5.36
C MET A 15 25.24 13.16 4.71
N PRO A 16 24.59 12.39 3.80
CA PRO A 16 25.26 11.30 3.09
C PRO A 16 26.48 11.83 2.30
N GLY A 17 27.68 11.32 2.59
CA GLY A 17 28.90 11.59 1.84
C GLY A 17 29.54 12.98 2.00
N LYS A 18 28.97 13.92 2.78
CA LYS A 18 29.50 15.29 2.95
C LYS A 18 30.11 15.58 4.32
N CYS A 19 29.67 14.88 5.37
CA CYS A 19 30.16 15.10 6.73
C CYS A 19 31.56 14.48 6.93
N ARG A 20 32.52 15.28 7.44
CA ARG A 20 33.90 14.85 7.74
C ARG A 20 34.22 14.78 9.25
N CYS A 21 33.20 14.86 10.10
CA CYS A 21 33.41 14.82 11.55
C CYS A 21 33.90 13.43 12.02
N PRO A 22 34.77 13.38 13.04
CA PRO A 22 35.27 12.12 13.58
C PRO A 22 34.13 11.32 14.21
N ALA A 23 33.87 10.14 13.64
CA ALA A 23 32.93 9.09 14.06
C ALA A 23 31.50 9.55 14.41
N PRO A 24 30.56 9.57 13.44
CA PRO A 24 29.14 9.61 13.75
C PRO A 24 28.74 8.32 14.50
N THR A 25 28.28 8.43 15.74
CA THR A 25 27.59 7.32 16.39
C THR A 25 26.27 7.09 15.65
N GLU A 26 26.03 5.87 15.17
CA GLU A 26 24.76 5.46 14.52
C GLU A 26 24.36 6.30 13.29
N GLY A 27 25.33 6.88 12.56
CA GLY A 27 25.06 7.63 11.33
C GLY A 27 24.62 9.09 11.54
N ARG A 28 24.41 9.53 12.79
CA ARG A 28 24.13 10.94 13.12
C ARG A 28 25.40 11.68 13.53
N CYS A 29 25.67 12.80 12.87
CA CYS A 29 26.72 13.71 13.28
C CYS A 29 26.29 14.50 14.52
N LYS A 30 27.13 14.57 15.56
CA LYS A 30 26.87 15.40 16.75
C LYS A 30 26.99 16.90 16.49
N ASN A 31 27.57 17.31 15.37
CA ASN A 31 27.72 18.71 15.03
C ASN A 31 26.42 19.24 14.39
N ALA A 32 25.76 20.17 15.07
CA ALA A 32 24.52 20.81 14.62
C ALA A 32 24.66 21.54 13.27
N THR A 33 25.88 21.86 12.83
CA THR A 33 26.13 22.48 11.52
C THR A 33 26.30 21.46 10.37
N CYS A 34 26.35 20.16 10.67
CA CYS A 34 26.56 19.10 9.68
C CYS A 34 25.23 18.48 9.20
N VAL A 35 24.45 19.29 8.50
CA VAL A 35 23.06 18.99 8.10
C VAL A 35 22.86 19.34 6.62
N ASP A 36 22.20 18.46 5.85
CA ASP A 36 21.82 18.77 4.47
C ASP A 36 20.56 19.64 4.54
N MET A 37 20.58 20.77 3.84
CA MET A 37 19.45 21.70 3.82
C MET A 37 18.52 21.36 2.66
N THR A 38 17.23 21.56 2.85
CA THR A 38 16.26 21.48 1.75
C THR A 38 16.61 22.53 0.70
N ALA A 39 16.59 22.17 -0.58
CA ALA A 39 16.88 23.11 -1.65
C ALA A 39 15.91 24.29 -1.59
N VAL A 40 16.46 25.51 -1.56
CA VAL A 40 15.66 26.73 -1.67
C VAL A 40 15.25 26.85 -3.13
N VAL A 41 13.95 26.80 -3.39
CA VAL A 41 13.40 27.06 -4.72
C VAL A 41 12.98 28.52 -4.74
N ASP A 42 13.66 29.33 -5.54
CA ASP A 42 13.31 30.73 -5.71
C ASP A 42 11.87 30.85 -6.25
N GLY A 43 11.05 31.63 -5.56
CA GLY A 43 9.63 31.79 -5.92
C GLY A 43 8.73 30.64 -5.45
N LEU A 44 9.17 29.80 -4.50
CA LEU A 44 8.27 28.86 -3.84
C LEU A 44 7.19 29.63 -3.08
N GLU A 45 5.95 29.51 -3.56
CA GLU A 45 4.78 30.01 -2.86
C GLU A 45 4.20 28.86 -2.03
N VAL A 46 3.91 29.13 -0.75
CA VAL A 46 3.19 28.18 0.11
C VAL A 46 1.84 28.78 0.47
N CYS A 47 0.88 27.89 0.71
CA CYS A 47 -0.35 28.28 1.36
C CYS A 47 -0.16 28.04 2.86
N ASP A 48 -0.25 29.10 3.68
CA ASP A 48 -0.10 28.99 5.15
C ASP A 48 -1.14 28.08 5.80
N ASN A 49 -2.24 27.81 5.09
CA ASN A 49 -3.28 26.92 5.56
C ASN A 49 -2.94 25.43 5.33
N LEU A 50 -1.91 25.13 4.51
CA LEU A 50 -1.29 23.80 4.39
C LEU A 50 -0.15 23.67 5.41
N LYS A 51 -0.47 23.70 6.71
CA LYS A 51 0.50 23.37 7.76
C LYS A 51 0.76 21.86 7.78
N ASP A 52 1.84 21.43 8.44
CA ASP A 52 1.97 20.02 8.80
C ASP A 52 0.66 19.61 9.50
N LEU A 53 -0.01 18.59 8.96
CA LEU A 53 -1.30 18.15 9.44
C LEU A 53 -1.10 17.51 10.83
N ASP A 54 -1.08 18.33 11.87
CA ASP A 54 -1.33 17.87 13.23
C ASP A 54 -2.80 17.47 13.28
N ILE A 55 -3.07 16.20 12.96
CA ILE A 55 -4.40 15.60 13.10
C ILE A 55 -4.68 15.50 14.60
N LEU A 56 -5.21 16.58 15.17
CA LEU A 56 -5.76 16.58 16.52
C LEU A 56 -7.07 15.79 16.47
N VAL A 57 -7.00 14.52 16.90
CA VAL A 57 -8.18 13.68 17.09
C VAL A 57 -9.01 14.27 18.24
N PRO A 58 -10.23 14.78 18.00
CA PRO A 58 -11.08 15.26 19.08
C PRO A 58 -11.43 14.11 20.01
N ALA A 59 -11.45 14.37 21.33
CA ALA A 59 -11.90 13.37 22.29
C ALA A 59 -13.37 13.02 22.03
N GLU A 60 -13.68 11.72 21.95
CA GLU A 60 -15.05 11.23 21.83
C GLU A 60 -15.87 11.71 23.04
N GLY A 61 -16.83 12.58 22.80
CA GLY A 61 -17.69 13.12 23.86
C GLY A 61 -18.95 13.82 23.38
N ASP A 62 -18.96 14.31 22.14
CA ASP A 62 -20.01 15.20 21.68
C ASP A 62 -20.32 14.78 20.25
N GLY A 63 -21.52 14.23 19.99
CA GLY A 63 -21.96 13.78 18.66
C GLY A 63 -22.15 14.91 17.63
N LYS A 64 -21.19 15.85 17.56
CA LYS A 64 -21.05 16.86 16.52
C LYS A 64 -19.82 16.49 15.70
N GLU A 65 -19.98 16.48 14.39
CA GLU A 65 -18.85 16.33 13.48
C GLU A 65 -17.76 17.36 13.78
N PRO A 66 -16.46 17.01 13.58
CA PRO A 66 -15.46 18.04 13.42
C PRO A 66 -15.82 18.84 12.15
N GLU A 67 -16.17 20.11 12.31
CA GLU A 67 -16.29 21.04 11.18
C GLU A 67 -14.95 21.05 10.43
N PHE A 68 -14.88 20.35 9.30
CA PHE A 68 -13.75 20.49 8.39
C PHE A 68 -13.88 21.85 7.73
N ASN A 69 -13.16 22.83 8.27
CA ASN A 69 -12.98 24.10 7.60
C ASN A 69 -12.39 23.82 6.23
N GLU A 70 -13.14 24.13 5.17
CA GLU A 70 -12.65 24.07 3.80
C GLU A 70 -11.42 24.99 3.75
N VAL A 71 -10.24 24.37 3.66
CA VAL A 71 -9.00 25.12 3.71
C VAL A 71 -8.87 25.87 2.40
N ASP A 72 -9.07 27.19 2.45
CA ASP A 72 -8.83 28.06 1.31
C ASP A 72 -7.35 27.98 0.92
N THR A 73 -7.10 27.33 -0.22
CA THR A 73 -5.77 27.14 -0.81
C THR A 73 -5.46 28.15 -1.92
N THR A 74 -6.34 29.13 -2.15
CA THR A 74 -6.16 30.14 -3.21
C THR A 74 -5.17 31.25 -2.83
N GLY A 75 -4.92 31.44 -1.53
CA GLY A 75 -3.89 32.33 -1.00
C GLY A 75 -2.54 31.63 -0.92
N CYS A 76 -1.74 31.77 -1.98
CA CYS A 76 -0.33 31.39 -1.99
C CYS A 76 0.53 32.64 -1.85
N HIS A 77 1.57 32.58 -1.02
CA HIS A 77 2.53 33.66 -0.88
C HIS A 77 3.94 33.11 -0.78
N ALA A 78 4.89 33.91 -1.25
CA ALA A 78 6.29 33.56 -1.25
C ALA A 78 6.74 33.21 0.18
N THR A 79 7.21 31.98 0.37
CA THR A 79 7.71 31.53 1.66
C THR A 79 9.21 31.72 1.75
N SER A 80 9.67 32.12 2.94
CA SER A 80 11.06 31.98 3.34
C SER A 80 11.27 30.72 4.20
N HIS A 81 10.25 29.87 4.39
CA HIS A 81 10.36 28.65 5.19
C HIS A 81 11.39 27.69 4.56
N VAL A 82 12.59 27.74 5.11
CA VAL A 82 13.61 26.72 4.91
C VAL A 82 13.32 25.61 5.91
N ARG A 83 12.94 24.41 5.46
CA ARG A 83 13.02 23.21 6.30
C ARG A 83 14.52 22.98 6.60
N PRO A 84 14.99 23.23 7.84
CA PRO A 84 16.40 23.45 8.09
C PRO A 84 17.23 22.17 7.98
N LEU A 85 16.59 21.01 8.18
CA LEU A 85 17.26 19.72 8.33
C LEU A 85 16.60 18.67 7.43
N ARG A 86 17.36 18.08 6.51
CA ARG A 86 16.98 16.86 5.82
C ARG A 86 17.63 15.66 6.53
N ILE A 87 16.80 14.71 6.94
CA ILE A 87 17.24 13.41 7.45
C ILE A 87 16.89 12.37 6.38
N TYR A 88 17.91 11.64 5.93
CA TYR A 88 17.74 10.51 5.04
C TYR A 88 17.61 9.24 5.86
N SER A 89 16.48 8.55 5.77
CA SER A 89 16.29 7.23 6.37
C SER A 89 16.58 6.16 5.34
N TYR A 90 17.53 5.28 5.65
CA TYR A 90 17.93 4.15 4.82
C TYR A 90 17.54 2.85 5.50
N VAL A 91 17.01 1.91 4.72
CA VAL A 91 16.84 0.52 5.14
C VAL A 91 17.65 -0.35 4.17
N LEU A 92 18.58 -1.13 4.69
CA LEU A 92 19.33 -2.11 3.91
C LEU A 92 18.66 -3.46 4.04
N MET A 93 18.22 -4.00 2.90
CA MET A 93 17.62 -5.31 2.82
C MET A 93 18.70 -6.39 2.62
N ALA A 94 18.63 -7.46 3.41
CA ALA A 94 19.39 -8.69 3.23
C ALA A 94 18.73 -9.64 2.22
N SER A 95 17.42 -9.52 2.03
CA SER A 95 16.70 -10.22 1.00
C SER A 95 16.90 -9.57 -0.36
N ILE A 96 17.21 -10.38 -1.36
CA ILE A 96 17.42 -10.01 -2.76
C ILE A 96 16.38 -10.76 -3.57
N GLY A 97 15.67 -10.04 -4.44
CA GLY A 97 14.68 -10.65 -5.29
C GLY A 97 14.38 -9.84 -6.53
N THR A 98 13.58 -10.42 -7.41
CA THR A 98 12.98 -9.77 -8.56
C THR A 98 11.49 -9.60 -8.33
N PRO A 99 10.85 -8.59 -8.95
CA PRO A 99 9.40 -8.44 -8.85
C PRO A 99 8.65 -9.66 -9.38
N ILE A 100 7.45 -9.88 -8.86
CA ILE A 100 6.67 -11.08 -9.18
C ILE A 100 6.26 -11.17 -10.67
N TRP A 101 6.07 -10.05 -11.36
CA TRP A 101 5.74 -10.05 -12.80
C TRP A 101 6.88 -10.58 -13.69
N ARG A 102 8.09 -10.81 -13.13
CA ARG A 102 9.18 -11.50 -13.81
C ARG A 102 9.15 -13.02 -13.64
N ALA A 103 8.12 -13.59 -13.02
CA ALA A 103 8.01 -15.04 -12.88
C ALA A 103 8.08 -15.73 -14.25
N GLU A 104 9.00 -16.68 -14.39
CA GLU A 104 9.19 -17.41 -15.66
C GLU A 104 8.14 -18.50 -15.87
N SER A 105 7.46 -18.93 -14.80
CA SER A 105 6.44 -19.97 -14.85
C SER A 105 5.26 -19.70 -13.92
N PRO A 106 4.06 -20.24 -14.26
CA PRO A 106 2.90 -20.19 -13.38
C PRO A 106 3.16 -20.79 -11.98
N ARG A 107 3.97 -21.86 -11.90
CA ARG A 107 4.35 -22.47 -10.62
C ARG A 107 5.15 -21.52 -9.75
N LEU A 108 6.18 -20.89 -10.32
CA LEU A 108 7.05 -19.96 -9.61
C LEU A 108 6.25 -18.77 -9.08
N PHE A 109 5.36 -18.22 -9.90
CA PHE A 109 4.45 -17.15 -9.50
C PHE A 109 3.59 -17.56 -8.29
N LEU A 110 2.82 -18.65 -8.41
CA LEU A 110 1.89 -19.07 -7.36
C LEU A 110 2.62 -19.52 -6.09
N THR A 111 3.82 -20.10 -6.21
CA THR A 111 4.68 -20.43 -5.07
C THR A 111 5.14 -19.16 -4.36
N ALA A 112 5.52 -18.12 -5.11
CA ALA A 112 5.93 -16.85 -4.54
C ALA A 112 4.76 -16.13 -3.84
N VAL A 113 3.57 -16.13 -4.45
CA VAL A 113 2.34 -15.60 -3.82
C VAL A 113 2.01 -16.36 -2.53
N LEU A 114 2.04 -17.69 -2.55
CA LEU A 114 1.79 -18.51 -1.37
C LEU A 114 2.76 -18.16 -0.24
N ASP A 115 4.04 -18.02 -0.54
CA ASP A 115 5.03 -17.67 0.47
C ASP A 115 4.81 -16.27 1.04
N ALA A 116 4.49 -15.28 0.19
CA ALA A 116 4.13 -13.94 0.61
C ALA A 116 2.88 -13.93 1.51
N MET A 117 1.85 -14.72 1.17
CA MET A 117 0.65 -14.92 2.00
C MET A 117 0.99 -15.53 3.36
N LEU A 118 1.87 -16.54 3.40
CA LEU A 118 2.34 -17.14 4.67
C LEU A 118 3.18 -16.15 5.50
N GLY A 119 3.94 -15.29 4.84
CA GLY A 119 4.64 -14.18 5.48
C GLY A 119 3.66 -13.17 6.08
N TYR A 120 2.64 -12.79 5.31
CA TYR A 120 1.56 -11.92 5.76
C TYR A 120 0.79 -12.51 6.95
N TRP A 121 0.46 -13.81 6.93
CA TRP A 121 -0.15 -14.49 8.07
C TRP A 121 0.68 -14.31 9.35
N GLY A 122 2.01 -14.40 9.23
CA GLY A 122 2.93 -14.10 10.33
C GLY A 122 2.87 -12.65 10.81
N LEU A 123 2.77 -11.67 9.90
CA LEU A 123 2.60 -10.25 10.24
C LEU A 123 1.27 -9.99 10.95
N PHE A 124 0.19 -10.55 10.42
CA PHE A 124 -1.13 -10.44 11.00
C PHE A 124 -1.16 -10.97 12.43
N ASN A 125 -0.49 -12.10 12.70
CA ASN A 125 -0.39 -12.64 14.06
C ASN A 125 0.38 -11.74 15.05
N LEU A 126 1.12 -10.75 14.54
CA LEU A 126 1.77 -9.69 15.32
C LEU A 126 0.94 -8.39 15.38
N GLY A 127 -0.28 -8.39 14.86
CA GLY A 127 -1.16 -7.22 14.82
C GLY A 127 -0.87 -6.26 13.67
N ILE A 128 -0.16 -6.70 12.62
CA ILE A 128 0.21 -5.85 11.47
C ILE A 128 -0.63 -6.24 10.25
N LEU A 129 -1.38 -5.28 9.72
CA LEU A 129 -2.03 -5.36 8.41
C LEU A 129 -1.07 -4.80 7.34
N HIS A 130 -1.09 -5.37 6.13
CA HIS A 130 -0.21 -4.89 5.06
C HIS A 130 -0.80 -3.69 4.33
N ARG A 131 -2.11 -3.72 4.02
CA ARG A 131 -2.88 -2.64 3.38
C ARG A 131 -2.53 -2.32 1.92
N ASP A 132 -1.35 -2.70 1.43
CA ASP A 132 -0.97 -2.54 0.02
C ASP A 132 -0.41 -3.82 -0.61
N ILE A 133 -1.18 -4.91 -0.59
CA ILE A 133 -0.81 -6.12 -1.34
C ILE A 133 -0.96 -5.84 -2.83
N SER A 134 0.16 -5.84 -3.56
CA SER A 134 0.23 -5.49 -4.98
C SER A 134 1.34 -6.25 -5.69
N GLU A 135 1.40 -6.14 -7.02
CA GLU A 135 2.50 -6.72 -7.80
C GLU A 135 3.88 -6.12 -7.48
N GLY A 136 3.93 -4.86 -7.00
CA GLY A 136 5.17 -4.18 -6.58
C GLY A 136 5.72 -4.68 -5.24
N ASN A 137 4.83 -5.22 -4.40
CA ASN A 137 5.13 -5.59 -3.02
C ASN A 137 5.33 -7.10 -2.84
N VAL A 138 5.01 -7.91 -3.85
CA VAL A 138 5.36 -9.34 -3.87
C VAL A 138 6.57 -9.55 -4.78
N MET A 139 7.58 -10.25 -4.26
CA MET A 139 8.83 -10.51 -4.96
C MET A 139 9.19 -12.00 -4.94
N ILE A 140 9.93 -12.43 -5.95
CA ILE A 140 10.57 -13.74 -6.05
C ILE A 140 11.98 -13.59 -5.51
N LEU A 141 12.34 -14.37 -4.51
CA LEU A 141 13.69 -14.41 -3.96
C LEU A 141 14.67 -14.99 -4.99
N SER A 142 15.89 -14.46 -5.02
CA SER A 142 16.94 -15.01 -5.89
C SER A 142 17.32 -16.42 -5.44
N ASP A 143 17.66 -17.29 -6.39
CA ASP A 143 18.07 -18.68 -6.11
C ASP A 143 19.33 -18.74 -5.22
N GLU A 144 20.16 -17.68 -5.27
CA GLU A 144 21.34 -17.52 -4.43
C GLU A 144 21.03 -16.92 -3.05
N GLN A 145 19.76 -16.67 -2.71
CA GLN A 145 19.38 -16.06 -1.44
C GLN A 145 19.91 -16.88 -0.26
N LYS A 146 20.79 -16.24 0.52
CA LYS A 146 21.27 -16.79 1.79
C LYS A 146 20.46 -16.19 2.93
N PHE A 147 19.86 -17.04 3.74
CA PHE A 147 19.20 -16.61 4.96
C PHE A 147 20.19 -16.67 6.11
N ALA A 148 20.60 -15.50 6.60
CA ALA A 148 21.45 -15.40 7.79
C ALA A 148 20.78 -16.03 9.02
N ARG A 149 19.43 -15.93 9.09
CA ARG A 149 18.64 -16.51 10.17
C ARG A 149 17.31 -17.07 9.65
N ARG A 150 17.05 -18.35 9.94
CA ARG A 150 15.82 -19.06 9.55
C ARG A 150 14.85 -19.16 10.73
N ARG A 151 14.29 -18.02 11.17
CA ARG A 151 13.36 -17.95 12.33
C ARG A 151 12.17 -18.89 12.23
N TRP A 152 11.77 -19.29 11.02
CA TRP A 152 10.69 -20.26 10.79
C TRP A 152 11.07 -21.71 11.12
N LYS A 153 12.37 -22.03 11.17
CA LYS A 153 12.89 -23.34 11.59
C LYS A 153 13.28 -23.38 13.08
N GLU A 154 13.34 -22.22 13.74
CA GLU A 154 13.69 -22.12 15.16
C GLU A 154 12.51 -22.58 16.04
N ARG A 155 12.81 -23.28 17.14
CA ARG A 155 11.82 -23.57 18.19
C ARG A 155 11.37 -22.26 18.84
N GLN A 156 10.07 -22.12 19.08
CA GLN A 156 9.50 -20.93 19.71
C GLN A 156 10.17 -20.70 21.07
N LYS A 157 10.69 -19.49 21.30
CA LYS A 157 11.01 -19.06 22.66
C LYS A 157 9.68 -18.90 23.41
N ARG A 158 9.55 -19.52 24.59
CA ARG A 158 8.43 -19.24 25.51
C ARG A 158 8.38 -17.72 25.74
N GLY A 159 7.23 -17.09 25.50
CA GLY A 159 7.01 -15.66 25.81
C GLY A 159 6.57 -14.75 24.66
N LEU A 160 6.09 -15.27 23.51
CA LEU A 160 5.28 -14.43 22.61
C LEU A 160 3.90 -14.25 23.25
N GLU A 161 3.66 -13.07 23.81
CA GLU A 161 2.34 -12.65 24.28
C GLU A 161 1.49 -12.30 23.06
N PHE A 162 0.48 -13.10 22.79
CA PHE A 162 -0.50 -12.81 21.74
C PHE A 162 -1.63 -11.97 22.33
N PRO A 163 -2.18 -10.99 21.57
CA PRO A 163 -3.25 -10.13 22.06
C PRO A 163 -4.48 -10.89 22.55
N ASN A 164 -4.77 -12.05 21.95
CA ASN A 164 -5.85 -12.93 22.39
C ASN A 164 -5.59 -14.41 22.00
N LYS A 165 -6.50 -15.28 22.44
CA LYS A 165 -6.47 -16.72 22.16
C LYS A 165 -6.55 -17.04 20.66
N ALA A 166 -7.31 -16.28 19.89
CA ALA A 166 -7.48 -16.50 18.45
C ALA A 166 -6.16 -16.32 17.68
N PHE A 167 -5.34 -15.33 18.04
CA PHE A 167 -4.00 -15.13 17.48
C PHE A 167 -3.04 -16.25 17.85
N ALA A 168 -3.10 -16.77 19.08
CA ALA A 168 -2.28 -17.92 19.50
C ALA A 168 -2.67 -19.22 18.76
N GLU A 169 -3.98 -19.45 18.57
CA GLU A 169 -4.49 -20.56 17.76
C GLU A 169 -4.07 -20.41 16.29
N SER A 170 -4.19 -19.20 15.74
CA SER A 170 -3.76 -18.82 14.38
C SER A 170 -2.26 -19.07 14.16
N GLU A 171 -1.40 -18.63 15.09
CA GLU A 171 0.04 -18.88 15.02
C GLU A 171 0.36 -20.38 15.07
N THR A 172 -0.36 -21.13 15.92
CA THR A 172 -0.18 -22.60 16.00
C THR A 172 -0.48 -23.26 14.65
N MET A 173 -1.54 -22.82 13.96
CA MET A 173 -1.87 -23.30 12.61
C MET A 173 -0.80 -22.92 11.59
N LEU A 174 -0.33 -21.66 11.57
CA LEU A 174 0.75 -21.21 10.68
C LEU A 174 2.01 -22.07 10.88
N ARG A 175 2.40 -22.35 12.12
CA ARG A 175 3.58 -23.17 12.41
C ARG A 175 3.45 -24.60 11.91
N LYS A 176 2.25 -25.18 12.02
CA LYS A 176 1.97 -26.50 11.45
C LYS A 176 2.12 -26.46 9.93
N VAL A 177 1.52 -25.48 9.26
CA VAL A 177 1.64 -25.29 7.80
C VAL A 177 3.10 -25.15 7.37
N LEU A 178 3.87 -24.29 8.03
CA LEU A 178 5.29 -24.08 7.70
C LEU A 178 6.15 -25.33 7.94
N LYS A 179 5.82 -26.11 8.97
CA LYS A 179 6.49 -27.40 9.23
C LYS A 179 6.17 -28.42 8.15
N ASP A 180 4.90 -28.52 7.75
CA ASP A 180 4.45 -29.45 6.70
C ASP A 180 5.01 -29.05 5.32
N LEU A 181 5.21 -27.75 5.07
CA LEU A 181 5.81 -27.23 3.84
C LEU A 181 7.30 -27.59 3.71
N GLY A 182 8.05 -27.62 4.80
CA GLY A 182 9.40 -28.20 4.87
C GLY A 182 10.52 -27.51 4.08
N ARG A 183 10.24 -26.45 3.32
CA ARG A 183 11.21 -25.71 2.48
C ARG A 183 11.50 -24.29 2.98
N ASP A 184 12.45 -23.63 2.33
CA ASP A 184 12.67 -22.19 2.46
C ASP A 184 11.70 -21.43 1.54
N PRO A 185 11.45 -20.12 1.79
CA PRO A 185 10.59 -19.34 0.92
C PRO A 185 11.28 -19.06 -0.43
N THR A 186 10.49 -19.16 -1.49
CA THR A 186 10.76 -18.73 -2.86
C THR A 186 10.19 -17.34 -3.11
N GLY A 187 9.10 -16.97 -2.43
CA GLY A 187 8.53 -15.62 -2.47
C GLY A 187 8.77 -14.82 -1.20
N MET A 188 8.62 -13.51 -1.30
CA MET A 188 8.56 -12.61 -0.16
C MET A 188 7.57 -11.47 -0.37
N LEU A 189 7.00 -11.01 0.73
CA LEU A 189 6.26 -9.75 0.82
C LEU A 189 7.17 -8.63 1.36
N THR A 190 7.05 -7.44 0.76
CA THR A 190 7.74 -6.20 1.11
C THR A 190 6.77 -5.02 1.04
N ASP A 191 6.98 -4.00 1.88
CA ASP A 191 6.22 -2.74 1.88
C ASP A 191 7.03 -1.57 1.27
N PHE A 192 8.24 -1.88 0.81
CA PHE A 192 9.01 -0.97 -0.02
C PHE A 192 8.77 -1.44 -1.45
N ASP A 193 8.17 -0.60 -2.30
CA ASP A 193 8.20 -0.78 -3.76
C ASP A 193 9.67 -0.71 -4.22
N CYS A 194 10.38 -1.82 -4.00
CA CYS A 194 11.82 -1.95 -4.17
C CYS A 194 12.21 -1.94 -5.66
N HIS A 195 11.24 -1.87 -6.56
CA HIS A 195 11.47 -1.88 -8.00
C HIS A 195 11.25 -0.51 -8.66
N ALA A 196 10.82 0.53 -7.93
CA ALA A 196 10.77 1.88 -8.48
C ALA A 196 12.17 2.30 -9.00
N ARG A 197 12.38 2.20 -10.31
CA ARG A 197 13.58 2.72 -10.99
C ARG A 197 13.43 4.24 -11.04
N HIS A 198 13.98 4.94 -10.05
CA HIS A 198 14.20 6.36 -10.18
C HIS A 198 15.15 6.59 -11.36
N TRP A 199 14.65 7.19 -12.43
CA TRP A 199 15.49 7.67 -13.52
C TRP A 199 16.55 8.60 -12.93
N PRO A 200 17.86 8.37 -13.16
CA PRO A 200 18.88 9.30 -12.70
C PRO A 200 18.55 10.65 -13.32
N LEU A 201 18.30 11.68 -12.51
CA LEU A 201 18.14 13.04 -13.01
C LEU A 201 19.32 13.31 -13.93
N ALA A 202 19.07 13.37 -15.23
CA ALA A 202 20.11 13.69 -16.20
C ALA A 202 20.68 15.04 -15.78
N ASN A 203 21.99 15.09 -15.57
CA ASN A 203 22.76 16.30 -15.31
C ASN A 203 22.43 17.35 -16.38
N ARG A 204 21.41 18.17 -16.14
CA ARG A 204 21.22 19.44 -16.84
C ARG A 204 22.00 20.49 -16.07
N THR A 205 23.30 20.48 -16.32
CA THR A 205 24.14 21.65 -16.15
C THR A 205 23.76 22.60 -17.30
N GLU A 206 22.86 23.54 -17.06
CA GLU A 206 22.63 24.69 -17.94
C GLU A 206 22.93 25.96 -17.14
N PRO A 207 23.82 26.85 -17.63
CA PRO A 207 24.25 28.01 -16.90
C PRO A 207 23.14 29.06 -16.84
N ALA A 208 23.01 29.69 -15.68
CA ALA A 208 22.08 30.78 -15.43
C ALA A 208 22.16 31.86 -16.52
N ARG A 209 21.03 32.14 -17.17
CA ARG A 209 20.83 33.38 -17.92
C ARG A 209 19.50 34.01 -17.53
N SER A 210 19.64 35.15 -16.87
CA SER A 210 18.64 36.17 -16.57
C SER A 210 17.95 36.68 -17.84
N GLY A 211 16.62 36.74 -17.87
CA GLY A 211 15.87 37.50 -18.87
C GLY A 211 14.41 37.08 -19.05
N PRO A 212 13.49 38.02 -19.38
CA PRO A 212 12.11 37.98 -18.93
C PRO A 212 11.16 37.14 -19.80
N VAL A 213 10.11 36.69 -19.12
CA VAL A 213 8.94 35.97 -19.64
C VAL A 213 8.31 36.71 -20.84
N THR A 214 8.31 36.06 -22.00
CA THR A 214 7.36 36.36 -23.09
C THR A 214 6.68 35.09 -23.57
N ARG A 215 5.37 35.09 -23.34
CA ARG A 215 4.32 34.20 -23.83
C ARG A 215 4.38 34.11 -25.37
N SER A 216 4.59 32.91 -25.94
CA SER A 216 4.22 32.66 -27.35
C SER A 216 4.11 31.17 -27.73
N LYS A 217 2.87 30.80 -28.09
CA LYS A 217 2.45 29.97 -29.24
C LYS A 217 2.96 28.53 -29.36
N ARG A 218 2.09 27.61 -28.93
CA ARG A 218 1.91 26.30 -29.61
C ARG A 218 1.32 26.53 -31.00
N ARG A 219 1.91 25.92 -32.04
CA ARG A 219 1.28 25.56 -33.32
C ARG A 219 1.02 24.04 -33.24
N LEU A 220 -0.21 23.54 -33.34
CA LEU A 220 -1.17 23.42 -34.46
C LEU A 220 -0.87 22.21 -35.35
N ASP A 221 -1.85 21.29 -35.38
CA ASP A 221 -2.39 20.47 -36.48
C ASP A 221 -3.44 19.54 -35.79
N GLU A 222 -4.75 19.87 -35.64
CA GLU A 222 -5.90 19.82 -36.61
C GLU A 222 -6.02 18.42 -37.28
N ASP A 223 -7.13 17.65 -37.29
CA ASP A 223 -8.59 17.86 -37.15
C ASP A 223 -9.23 16.56 -36.59
N THR A 224 -10.35 16.50 -35.84
CA THR A 224 -11.73 16.81 -36.27
C THR A 224 -12.66 16.72 -35.04
N GLU A 225 -13.56 17.69 -34.87
CA GLU A 225 -14.57 17.84 -33.80
C GLU A 225 -15.96 17.24 -34.22
N PRO A 226 -17.03 17.09 -33.38
CA PRO A 226 -17.55 18.22 -32.58
C PRO A 226 -18.24 17.97 -31.22
N THR A 227 -18.27 19.07 -30.44
CA THR A 227 -19.31 19.57 -29.49
C THR A 227 -19.50 18.96 -28.09
N ILE A 228 -19.19 19.76 -27.06
CA ILE A 228 -19.91 19.84 -25.77
C ILE A 228 -20.10 21.34 -25.41
N PRO A 229 -21.27 21.78 -24.91
CA PRO A 229 -21.48 23.15 -24.44
C PRO A 229 -21.05 23.40 -22.98
N GLU A 230 -20.75 24.67 -22.74
CA GLU A 230 -20.22 25.35 -21.57
C GLU A 230 -20.95 25.10 -20.23
N ALA A 231 -20.17 24.90 -19.16
CA ALA A 231 -20.66 24.99 -17.78
C ALA A 231 -20.45 26.40 -17.21
N ARG A 232 -21.55 26.97 -16.73
CA ARG A 232 -21.71 28.33 -16.21
C ARG A 232 -21.04 28.53 -14.85
N ARG A 233 -20.33 29.66 -14.73
CA ARG A 233 -19.99 30.36 -13.48
C ARG A 233 -21.22 30.60 -12.60
N ARG A 234 -21.04 30.55 -11.27
CA ARG A 234 -21.82 31.36 -10.32
C ARG A 234 -20.92 32.01 -9.27
N LYS A 235 -21.00 33.34 -9.25
CA LYS A 235 -20.73 34.24 -8.12
C LYS A 235 -21.74 33.98 -6.99
N ILE A 236 -21.35 34.28 -5.75
CA ILE A 236 -22.14 35.10 -4.81
C ILE A 236 -21.16 35.81 -3.86
N ASP A 237 -21.54 37.05 -3.55
CA ASP A 237 -20.83 38.10 -2.82
C ASP A 237 -21.15 38.09 -1.31
N SER A 238 -20.28 38.79 -0.59
CA SER A 238 -20.54 39.71 0.53
C SER A 238 -20.62 39.23 1.99
N GLN A 239 -19.63 39.76 2.74
CA GLN A 239 -19.73 40.50 4.00
C GLN A 239 -20.01 39.72 5.29
N HIS A 240 -18.98 39.60 6.14
CA HIS A 240 -19.07 39.99 7.54
C HIS A 240 -17.69 40.30 8.13
N ASP A 241 -17.51 41.54 8.57
CA ASP A 241 -16.44 41.99 9.47
C ASP A 241 -16.74 41.51 10.89
N VAL A 242 -15.75 40.91 11.58
CA VAL A 242 -15.64 40.94 13.04
C VAL A 242 -14.15 41.00 13.43
N ALA A 243 -13.84 41.83 14.41
CA ALA A 243 -12.50 42.29 14.73
C ALA A 243 -12.04 41.87 16.15
N ILE A 244 -10.70 41.77 16.30
CA ILE A 244 -9.80 41.95 17.50
C ILE A 244 -9.89 40.85 18.61
N PRO A 245 -8.82 40.50 19.40
CA PRO A 245 -7.57 41.24 19.61
C PRO A 245 -6.22 40.49 19.69
N SER A 246 -5.19 41.30 19.45
CA SER A 246 -3.79 41.17 19.83
C SER A 246 -3.57 41.13 21.34
N LEU A 247 -2.63 40.30 21.83
CA LEU A 247 -1.80 40.60 23.02
C LEU A 247 -0.51 39.78 23.05
N ASP A 248 0.52 40.47 23.51
CA ASP A 248 1.96 40.22 23.50
C ASP A 248 2.50 39.20 24.52
N GLN A 249 3.66 38.64 24.15
CA GLN A 249 4.91 38.43 24.91
C GLN A 249 4.98 37.59 26.21
N SER A 250 5.86 36.57 26.09
CA SER A 250 6.93 36.14 27.01
C SER A 250 6.59 35.48 28.35
N SER A 251 7.12 34.27 28.57
CA SER A 251 8.20 34.05 29.54
C SER A 251 8.74 32.61 29.46
N ASP A 252 10.06 32.50 29.59
CA ASP A 252 10.84 31.27 29.73
C ASP A 252 10.52 30.56 31.05
N GLN A 253 10.39 29.23 31.02
CA GLN A 253 10.75 28.38 32.16
C GLN A 253 11.05 26.94 31.74
N GLU A 254 12.31 26.54 31.95
CA GLU A 254 12.77 25.15 31.98
C GLU A 254 12.10 24.37 33.11
N VAL A 255 11.51 23.20 32.82
CA VAL A 255 11.14 22.23 33.86
C VAL A 255 11.47 20.80 33.41
N LYS A 256 12.27 20.11 34.24
CA LYS A 256 12.65 18.69 34.18
C LYS A 256 11.42 17.76 34.23
N PRO A 257 11.42 16.59 33.57
CA PRO A 257 10.35 15.62 33.73
C PRO A 257 10.54 14.81 35.02
N SER A 258 9.71 15.06 36.02
CA SER A 258 9.50 14.17 37.16
C SER A 258 8.43 13.14 36.83
N LEU A 259 8.81 11.87 36.93
CA LEU A 259 7.94 10.70 36.93
C LEU A 259 7.04 10.74 38.17
N GLU A 260 5.72 10.77 37.99
CA GLU A 260 4.74 10.19 38.92
C GLU A 260 3.38 10.07 38.21
N GLY A 261 2.79 8.87 38.29
CA GLY A 261 1.72 8.39 37.42
C GLY A 261 0.36 9.02 37.64
N LYS A 262 -0.41 9.12 36.55
CA LYS A 262 -1.87 9.31 36.53
C LYS A 262 -2.45 8.80 35.20
N ASP A 263 -3.33 7.82 35.34
CA ASP A 263 -4.43 7.40 34.46
C ASP A 263 -4.16 7.16 32.96
N ASP A 264 -4.04 5.87 32.62
CA ASP A 264 -4.01 5.27 31.28
C ASP A 264 -5.41 5.22 30.65
N SER A 265 -5.98 6.38 30.28
CA SER A 265 -7.31 6.40 29.62
C SER A 265 -7.47 7.42 28.50
N ARG A 266 -6.44 7.62 27.68
CA ARG A 266 -6.53 8.38 26.42
C ARG A 266 -5.67 7.78 25.30
N MET A 267 -5.99 6.56 24.85
CA MET A 267 -5.63 6.16 23.49
C MET A 267 -6.72 6.67 22.55
N GLY A 268 -6.47 7.81 21.90
CA GLY A 268 -7.30 8.28 20.79
C GLY A 268 -7.22 7.30 19.62
N GLY A 269 -8.38 6.94 19.05
CA GLY A 269 -8.49 6.02 17.93
C GLY A 269 -7.71 6.50 16.70
N VAL A 270 -6.89 5.61 16.16
CA VAL A 270 -6.12 5.82 14.93
C VAL A 270 -7.10 5.94 13.76
N PHE A 271 -7.03 7.05 13.00
CA PHE A 271 -7.75 7.20 11.74
C PHE A 271 -7.15 6.27 10.68
N ASP A 272 -7.94 5.35 10.13
CA ASP A 272 -7.55 4.48 9.03
C ASP A 272 -7.84 5.17 7.69
N TYR A 273 -6.81 5.66 7.01
CA TYR A 273 -6.89 6.09 5.62
C TYR A 273 -6.94 4.85 4.70
N PRO A 274 -7.79 4.83 3.66
CA PRO A 274 -7.75 3.78 2.64
C PRO A 274 -6.47 3.94 1.81
N ALA A 275 -5.41 3.25 2.24
CA ALA A 275 -4.17 3.10 1.50
C ALA A 275 -4.26 1.87 0.57
N GLY A 276 -3.51 1.89 -0.53
CA GLY A 276 -3.37 0.75 -1.45
C GLY A 276 -3.58 1.11 -2.92
N THR A 277 -3.16 0.23 -3.81
CA THR A 277 -3.41 0.36 -5.26
C THR A 277 -4.83 -0.12 -5.59
N MET A 278 -5.70 0.75 -6.15
CA MET A 278 -7.14 0.48 -6.37
C MET A 278 -7.45 -0.83 -7.10
N VAL A 279 -6.60 -1.20 -8.06
CA VAL A 279 -6.66 -2.47 -8.81
C VAL A 279 -6.69 -3.67 -7.88
N PHE A 280 -5.94 -3.63 -6.77
CA PHE A 280 -5.81 -4.72 -5.81
C PHE A 280 -6.67 -4.52 -4.55
N MET A 281 -7.24 -3.34 -4.31
CA MET A 281 -8.11 -3.09 -3.16
C MET A 281 -9.33 -4.03 -3.12
N SER A 282 -9.76 -4.42 -1.92
CA SER A 282 -10.95 -5.26 -1.77
C SER A 282 -12.24 -4.55 -2.19
N THR A 283 -13.25 -5.31 -2.59
CA THR A 283 -14.61 -4.79 -2.86
C THR A 283 -15.24 -4.12 -1.64
N HIS A 284 -14.82 -4.52 -0.44
CA HIS A 284 -15.29 -3.93 0.81
C HIS A 284 -14.80 -2.49 0.98
N LEU A 285 -13.56 -2.17 0.61
CA LEU A 285 -12.96 -0.84 0.84
C LEU A 285 -13.36 0.21 -0.20
N LEU A 286 -13.73 -0.21 -1.41
CA LEU A 286 -14.00 0.71 -2.53
C LEU A 286 -15.12 1.75 -2.27
N PRO A 287 -16.24 1.44 -1.58
CA PRO A 287 -17.24 2.46 -1.25
C PRO A 287 -16.74 3.56 -0.31
N GLY A 288 -15.77 3.25 0.56
CA GLY A 288 -15.16 4.22 1.48
C GLY A 288 -14.28 5.27 0.78
N LEU A 289 -14.02 5.13 -0.52
CA LEU A 289 -13.32 6.10 -1.35
C LEU A 289 -14.25 7.14 -2.02
N GLY A 290 -15.57 6.97 -1.88
CA GLY A 290 -16.56 7.92 -2.40
C GLY A 290 -16.68 9.15 -1.50
N LEU A 291 -16.60 10.35 -2.08
CA LEU A 291 -16.91 11.60 -1.39
C LEU A 291 -18.39 11.59 -0.95
N GLY A 292 -18.65 11.58 0.36
CA GLY A 292 -19.83 12.23 0.94
C GLY A 292 -21.05 11.39 1.28
N GLN A 293 -20.91 10.30 2.05
CA GLN A 293 -21.98 9.91 2.97
C GLN A 293 -21.40 9.62 4.37
N GLU A 294 -21.75 10.48 5.32
CA GLU A 294 -21.62 10.25 6.76
C GLU A 294 -22.18 8.87 7.12
N GLY A 295 -21.30 7.97 7.58
CA GLY A 295 -21.69 6.69 8.19
C GLY A 295 -21.03 5.43 7.64
N ASP A 296 -20.45 5.44 6.43
CA ASP A 296 -19.87 4.22 5.81
C ASP A 296 -18.35 4.11 6.03
N LYS A 297 -17.88 4.34 7.27
CA LYS A 297 -16.48 4.12 7.64
C LYS A 297 -16.20 2.61 7.69
N ARG A 298 -15.55 2.10 6.66
CA ARG A 298 -15.12 0.71 6.57
C ARG A 298 -13.66 0.60 6.98
N TYR A 299 -13.41 -0.19 8.01
CA TYR A 299 -12.07 -0.42 8.51
C TYR A 299 -11.39 -1.51 7.69
N HIS A 300 -10.11 -1.29 7.38
CA HIS A 300 -9.29 -2.30 6.72
C HIS A 300 -9.12 -3.49 7.66
N SER A 301 -9.42 -4.68 7.17
CA SER A 301 -9.24 -5.93 7.90
C SER A 301 -8.35 -6.88 7.11
N PHE A 302 -7.89 -7.96 7.76
CA PHE A 302 -7.03 -8.92 7.08
C PHE A 302 -7.72 -9.65 5.93
N LEU A 303 -9.06 -9.65 5.92
CA LEU A 303 -9.86 -10.17 4.83
C LEU A 303 -9.66 -9.34 3.55
N ASP A 304 -9.40 -8.04 3.70
CA ASP A 304 -9.13 -7.15 2.57
C ASP A 304 -7.77 -7.45 1.95
N ASP A 305 -6.73 -7.64 2.77
CA ASP A 305 -5.41 -8.06 2.30
C ASP A 305 -5.45 -9.44 1.62
N LEU A 306 -6.27 -10.37 2.14
CA LEU A 306 -6.49 -11.67 1.51
C LEU A 306 -7.23 -11.56 0.16
N GLU A 307 -8.22 -10.67 0.05
CA GLU A 307 -8.89 -10.39 -1.22
C GLU A 307 -7.91 -9.76 -2.24
N SER A 308 -6.98 -8.92 -1.78
CA SER A 308 -5.94 -8.34 -2.65
C SER A 308 -5.01 -9.38 -3.28
N PHE A 309 -4.69 -10.48 -2.58
CA PHE A 309 -3.96 -11.59 -3.19
C PHE A 309 -4.75 -12.26 -4.33
N PHE A 310 -6.07 -12.35 -4.23
CA PHE A 310 -6.90 -12.85 -5.33
C PHE A 310 -6.83 -11.90 -6.54
N TRP A 311 -6.95 -10.59 -6.32
CA TRP A 311 -6.84 -9.60 -7.39
C TRP A 311 -5.47 -9.60 -8.05
N LEU A 312 -4.39 -9.80 -7.27
CA LEU A 312 -3.03 -9.98 -7.80
C LEU A 312 -2.95 -11.15 -8.77
N ILE A 313 -3.48 -12.33 -8.41
CA ILE A 313 -3.45 -13.52 -9.27
C ILE A 313 -4.32 -13.30 -10.52
N PHE A 314 -5.52 -12.74 -10.37
CA PHE A 314 -6.42 -12.48 -11.49
C PHE A 314 -5.85 -11.46 -12.49
N GLN A 315 -5.35 -10.33 -12.00
CA GLN A 315 -4.72 -9.30 -12.83
C GLN A 315 -3.48 -9.84 -13.53
N SER A 316 -2.68 -10.68 -12.85
CA SER A 316 -1.52 -11.32 -13.46
C SER A 316 -1.90 -12.29 -14.59
N ALA A 317 -3.04 -12.98 -14.47
CA ALA A 317 -3.56 -13.82 -15.55
C ALA A 317 -4.05 -12.99 -16.76
N ALA A 318 -4.68 -11.85 -16.51
CA ALA A 318 -5.17 -10.95 -17.56
C ALA A 318 -4.03 -10.22 -18.27
N SER A 319 -3.02 -9.78 -17.53
CA SER A 319 -1.89 -8.99 -18.04
C SER A 319 -0.78 -9.82 -18.70
N HIS A 320 -0.80 -11.14 -18.59
CA HIS A 320 0.22 -12.00 -19.17
C HIS A 320 0.23 -11.96 -20.71
N LEU A 321 1.43 -11.84 -21.28
CA LEU A 321 1.69 -11.99 -22.71
C LEU A 321 2.58 -13.21 -22.94
N ASP A 322 2.13 -14.09 -23.82
CA ASP A 322 2.91 -15.26 -24.24
C ASP A 322 4.14 -14.84 -25.05
N ASP A 323 5.11 -15.76 -25.17
CA ASP A 323 6.39 -15.48 -25.83
C ASP A 323 6.17 -15.08 -27.29
N GLY A 324 6.66 -13.89 -27.66
CA GLY A 324 6.48 -13.33 -29.00
C GLY A 324 5.14 -12.62 -29.26
N VAL A 325 4.21 -12.61 -28.29
CA VAL A 325 2.97 -11.85 -28.36
C VAL A 325 3.20 -10.42 -27.86
N THR A 326 2.78 -9.42 -28.63
CA THR A 326 3.04 -8.00 -28.32
C THR A 326 1.80 -7.22 -27.87
N ARG A 327 0.62 -7.83 -27.91
CA ARG A 327 -0.66 -7.18 -27.57
C ARG A 327 -1.57 -8.16 -26.85
N HIS A 328 -2.25 -7.66 -25.83
CA HIS A 328 -3.31 -8.39 -25.13
C HIS A 328 -4.55 -8.54 -26.00
N THR A 329 -5.37 -9.55 -25.72
CA THR A 329 -6.69 -9.68 -26.36
C THR A 329 -7.61 -8.55 -25.90
N PRO A 330 -8.65 -8.19 -26.68
CA PRO A 330 -9.65 -7.20 -26.24
C PRO A 330 -10.31 -7.57 -24.92
N CYS A 331 -10.52 -8.86 -24.65
CA CYS A 331 -11.09 -9.35 -23.40
C CYS A 331 -10.13 -9.16 -22.21
N ALA A 332 -8.84 -9.43 -22.39
CA ALA A 332 -7.81 -9.20 -21.38
C ALA A 332 -7.64 -7.70 -21.07
N LEU A 333 -7.54 -6.85 -22.11
CA LEU A 333 -7.51 -5.38 -21.95
C LEU A 333 -8.74 -4.88 -21.21
N SER A 334 -9.93 -5.31 -21.64
CA SER A 334 -11.18 -4.92 -20.99
C SER A 334 -11.22 -5.33 -19.53
N ALA A 335 -10.62 -6.47 -19.14
CA ALA A 335 -10.57 -6.89 -17.75
C ALA A 335 -9.63 -6.00 -16.91
N MET A 336 -8.44 -5.68 -17.44
CA MET A 336 -7.48 -4.80 -16.78
C MET A 336 -8.03 -3.37 -16.65
N ASP A 337 -8.52 -2.80 -17.75
CA ASP A 337 -9.14 -1.46 -17.78
C ASP A 337 -10.29 -1.34 -16.78
N THR A 338 -11.01 -2.44 -16.54
CA THR A 338 -12.12 -2.49 -15.60
C THR A 338 -11.66 -2.41 -14.14
N LEU A 339 -10.50 -2.98 -13.82
CA LEU A 339 -9.93 -2.93 -12.48
C LEU A 339 -9.17 -1.63 -12.22
N GLU A 340 -8.71 -0.95 -13.28
CA GLU A 340 -7.94 0.30 -13.25
C GLU A 340 -8.80 1.57 -13.37
N ARG A 341 -10.14 1.45 -13.42
CA ARG A 341 -11.02 2.62 -13.57
C ARG A 341 -10.90 3.56 -12.37
N ASN A 342 -10.83 4.87 -12.62
CA ASN A 342 -10.93 5.92 -11.60
C ASN A 342 -12.38 6.16 -11.15
N ASP A 343 -13.14 5.08 -10.91
CA ASP A 343 -14.50 5.11 -10.37
C ASP A 343 -14.64 3.97 -9.36
N PRO A 344 -14.54 4.24 -8.05
CA PRO A 344 -14.60 3.20 -7.02
C PRO A 344 -15.93 2.43 -7.00
N GLY A 345 -17.04 3.11 -7.31
CA GLY A 345 -18.38 2.50 -7.32
C GLY A 345 -18.53 1.50 -8.45
N GLN A 346 -18.10 1.89 -9.66
CA GLN A 346 -18.11 1.03 -10.84
C GLN A 346 -17.11 -0.11 -10.71
N THR A 347 -15.89 0.17 -10.23
CA THR A 347 -14.85 -0.83 -9.97
C THR A 347 -15.34 -1.91 -9.01
N ARG A 348 -16.06 -1.53 -7.94
CA ARG A 348 -16.68 -2.49 -7.02
C ARG A 348 -17.71 -3.37 -7.71
N CYS A 349 -18.61 -2.78 -8.49
CA CYS A 349 -19.63 -3.52 -9.22
C CYS A 349 -18.99 -4.54 -10.19
N ASP A 350 -17.92 -4.14 -10.86
CA ASP A 350 -17.21 -4.98 -11.80
C ASP A 350 -16.44 -6.12 -11.11
N LYS A 351 -15.74 -5.82 -10.01
CA LYS A 351 -15.12 -6.82 -9.13
C LYS A 351 -16.14 -7.83 -8.60
N GLY A 352 -17.30 -7.35 -8.14
CA GLY A 352 -18.42 -8.20 -7.73
C GLY A 352 -18.91 -9.13 -8.85
N ARG A 353 -18.90 -8.67 -10.10
CA ARG A 353 -19.24 -9.51 -11.28
C ARG A 353 -18.23 -10.62 -11.50
N TYR A 354 -16.92 -10.34 -11.38
CA TYR A 354 -15.89 -11.38 -11.50
C TYR A 354 -15.98 -12.41 -10.38
N LEU A 355 -16.19 -11.98 -9.14
CA LEU A 355 -16.41 -12.88 -8.00
C LEU A 355 -17.65 -13.77 -8.19
N LEU A 356 -18.76 -13.20 -8.68
CA LEU A 356 -19.95 -13.98 -9.04
C LEU A 356 -19.68 -14.99 -10.15
N GLN A 357 -18.82 -14.68 -11.11
CA GLN A 357 -18.42 -15.63 -12.17
C GLN A 357 -17.64 -16.81 -11.61
N CYS A 358 -16.83 -16.63 -10.55
CA CYS A 358 -16.17 -17.73 -9.85
C CYS A 358 -17.20 -18.67 -9.22
N TYR A 359 -18.14 -18.13 -8.44
CA TYR A 359 -19.22 -18.89 -7.82
C TYR A 359 -20.09 -19.65 -8.85
N GLY A 360 -20.48 -18.97 -9.93
CA GLY A 360 -21.31 -19.53 -11.00
C GLY A 360 -20.58 -20.44 -11.99
N LYS A 361 -19.29 -20.76 -11.77
CA LYS A 361 -18.43 -21.54 -12.68
C LYS A 361 -18.36 -20.98 -14.10
N ARG A 362 -18.59 -19.68 -14.27
CA ARG A 362 -18.47 -18.97 -15.56
C ARG A 362 -17.07 -18.37 -15.75
N MET A 363 -16.31 -18.23 -14.68
CA MET A 363 -14.95 -17.66 -14.71
C MET A 363 -14.03 -18.38 -15.69
N THR A 364 -14.17 -19.70 -15.88
CA THR A 364 -13.40 -20.44 -16.89
C THR A 364 -13.52 -19.84 -18.28
N ARG A 365 -14.72 -19.41 -18.69
CA ARG A 365 -14.94 -18.78 -20.01
C ARG A 365 -14.27 -17.41 -20.12
N THR A 366 -14.28 -16.65 -19.03
CA THR A 366 -13.58 -15.37 -18.95
C THR A 366 -12.07 -15.59 -19.10
N LEU A 367 -11.51 -16.56 -18.38
CA LEU A 367 -10.09 -16.91 -18.50
C LEU A 367 -9.73 -17.50 -19.87
N ASP A 368 -10.61 -18.31 -20.48
CA ASP A 368 -10.44 -18.81 -21.85
C ASP A 368 -10.32 -17.63 -22.84
N SER A 369 -11.11 -16.56 -22.66
CA SER A 369 -11.11 -15.39 -23.55
C SER A 369 -9.85 -14.51 -23.46
N PHE A 370 -8.99 -14.73 -22.46
CA PHE A 370 -7.70 -14.04 -22.39
C PHE A 370 -6.67 -14.62 -23.37
N GLU A 371 -6.90 -15.85 -23.86
CA GLU A 371 -6.09 -16.52 -24.88
C GLU A 371 -4.57 -16.49 -24.61
N ASN A 372 -4.18 -16.67 -23.34
CA ASN A 372 -2.77 -16.73 -22.93
C ASN A 372 -2.47 -17.96 -22.05
N LYS A 373 -1.18 -18.32 -21.93
CA LYS A 373 -0.73 -19.53 -21.23
C LYS A 373 -0.97 -19.50 -19.71
N TRP A 374 -1.06 -18.32 -19.10
CA TRP A 374 -1.32 -18.19 -17.65
C TRP A 374 -2.80 -18.39 -17.33
N ALA A 375 -3.70 -17.73 -18.05
CA ALA A 375 -5.14 -17.89 -17.89
C ALA A 375 -5.64 -19.29 -18.29
N SER A 376 -4.94 -19.97 -19.19
CA SER A 376 -5.20 -21.36 -19.55
C SER A 376 -4.55 -22.39 -18.61
N ASN A 377 -3.55 -22.00 -17.82
CA ASN A 377 -2.88 -22.91 -16.88
C ASN A 377 -3.84 -23.40 -15.78
N CYS A 378 -3.77 -24.70 -15.47
CA CYS A 378 -4.71 -25.32 -14.54
C CYS A 378 -4.55 -24.83 -13.09
N MET A 379 -3.34 -24.49 -12.66
CA MET A 379 -3.06 -23.97 -11.32
C MET A 379 -3.69 -22.58 -11.14
N PHE A 380 -3.51 -21.69 -12.12
CA PHE A 380 -4.13 -20.36 -12.12
C PHE A 380 -5.65 -20.44 -12.12
N ARG A 381 -6.23 -21.26 -12.99
CA ARG A 381 -7.68 -21.49 -13.01
C ARG A 381 -8.20 -21.96 -11.67
N HIS A 382 -7.53 -22.93 -11.06
CA HIS A 382 -7.93 -23.46 -9.77
C HIS A 382 -7.87 -22.38 -8.69
N ALA A 383 -6.74 -21.68 -8.56
CA ALA A 383 -6.57 -20.62 -7.57
C ALA A 383 -7.62 -19.51 -7.72
N ILE A 384 -7.80 -18.95 -8.94
CA ILE A 384 -8.77 -17.88 -9.20
C ILE A 384 -10.19 -18.35 -8.91
N ILE A 385 -10.60 -19.52 -9.42
CA ILE A 385 -11.98 -19.99 -9.26
C ILE A 385 -12.28 -20.29 -7.79
N LYS A 386 -11.39 -20.97 -7.08
CA LYS A 386 -11.63 -21.41 -5.69
C LYS A 386 -11.52 -20.27 -4.69
N LEU A 387 -10.51 -19.39 -4.82
CA LEU A 387 -10.41 -18.21 -3.98
C LEU A 387 -11.60 -17.27 -4.22
N GLY A 388 -11.92 -16.99 -5.49
CA GLY A 388 -13.06 -16.13 -5.83
C GLY A 388 -14.41 -16.69 -5.37
N ASP A 389 -14.62 -18.01 -5.45
CA ASP A 389 -15.81 -18.68 -4.90
C ASP A 389 -15.94 -18.47 -3.39
N TYR A 390 -14.85 -18.70 -2.64
CA TYR A 390 -14.82 -18.49 -1.19
C TYR A 390 -15.04 -17.02 -0.82
N ILE A 391 -14.35 -16.10 -1.49
CA ILE A 391 -14.51 -14.66 -1.27
C ILE A 391 -15.97 -14.24 -1.50
N TYR A 392 -16.57 -14.65 -2.63
CA TYR A 392 -17.95 -14.31 -2.97
C TYR A 392 -18.96 -14.85 -1.97
N ARG A 393 -18.78 -16.09 -1.50
CA ARG A 393 -19.75 -16.78 -0.63
C ARG A 393 -19.63 -16.40 0.84
N ASP A 394 -18.41 -16.19 1.32
CA ASP A 394 -18.13 -16.15 2.75
C ASP A 394 -17.60 -14.77 3.20
N ILE A 395 -16.88 -14.02 2.34
CA ILE A 395 -16.24 -12.74 2.70
C ILE A 395 -17.05 -11.51 2.28
N VAL A 396 -17.66 -11.55 1.08
CA VAL A 396 -18.44 -10.43 0.52
C VAL A 396 -19.79 -10.21 1.21
N PRO A 397 -20.57 -11.24 1.58
CA PRO A 397 -21.89 -11.02 2.17
C PRO A 397 -21.81 -10.31 3.53
N ASP A 398 -22.66 -9.30 3.70
CA ASP A 398 -22.77 -8.55 4.94
C ASP A 398 -23.20 -9.47 6.10
N GLY A 399 -22.51 -9.37 7.23
CA GLY A 399 -22.77 -10.15 8.46
C GLY A 399 -21.89 -11.40 8.65
N CYS A 400 -21.19 -11.89 7.62
CA CYS A 400 -20.25 -13.01 7.76
C CYS A 400 -18.85 -12.58 8.22
N ARG A 401 -18.43 -11.34 7.91
CA ARG A 401 -17.08 -10.85 8.18
C ARG A 401 -16.70 -10.88 9.66
N GLU A 402 -17.57 -10.42 10.56
CA GLU A 402 -17.29 -10.43 12.00
C GLU A 402 -17.00 -11.84 12.55
N GLU A 403 -17.68 -12.87 12.03
CA GLU A 403 -17.46 -14.25 12.44
C GLU A 403 -16.13 -14.78 11.93
N LEU A 404 -15.79 -14.47 10.67
CA LEU A 404 -14.50 -14.80 10.08
C LEU A 404 -13.35 -14.11 10.83
N GLU A 405 -13.53 -12.86 11.23
CA GLU A 405 -12.55 -12.09 11.97
C GLU A 405 -12.26 -12.63 13.37
N ARG A 406 -13.19 -13.37 13.97
CA ARG A 406 -12.96 -14.11 15.23
C ARG A 406 -12.13 -15.37 15.04
N THR A 407 -11.97 -15.86 13.81
CA THR A 407 -11.27 -17.12 13.51
C THR A 407 -10.22 -16.99 12.40
N PRO A 408 -9.31 -16.01 12.47
CA PRO A 408 -8.41 -15.66 11.37
C PRO A 408 -7.56 -16.85 10.90
N GLY A 409 -7.06 -17.68 11.82
CA GLY A 409 -6.27 -18.85 11.48
C GLY A 409 -7.00 -19.85 10.56
N LYS A 410 -8.33 -19.98 10.69
CA LYS A 410 -9.13 -20.84 9.80
C LYS A 410 -9.25 -20.24 8.40
N VAL A 411 -9.43 -18.92 8.30
CA VAL A 411 -9.52 -18.21 7.03
C VAL A 411 -8.20 -18.32 6.26
N PHE A 412 -7.08 -18.02 6.92
CA PHE A 412 -5.75 -18.18 6.33
C PHE A 412 -5.47 -19.62 5.89
N LEU A 413 -5.92 -20.61 6.67
CA LEU A 413 -5.77 -22.01 6.32
C LEU A 413 -6.54 -22.36 5.03
N ILE A 414 -7.78 -21.88 4.88
CA ILE A 414 -8.58 -22.08 3.66
C ILE A 414 -7.85 -21.52 2.42
N PHE A 415 -7.38 -20.27 2.51
CA PHE A 415 -6.61 -19.64 1.43
C PHE A 415 -5.34 -20.43 1.09
N THR A 416 -4.61 -20.86 2.13
CA THR A 416 -3.37 -21.63 1.99
C THR A 416 -3.64 -22.99 1.34
N ASP A 417 -4.69 -23.70 1.77
CA ASP A 417 -5.04 -25.02 1.25
C ASP A 417 -5.47 -24.93 -0.22
N ILE A 418 -6.26 -23.92 -0.61
CA ILE A 418 -6.60 -23.66 -2.02
C ILE A 418 -5.35 -23.45 -2.88
N MET A 419 -4.38 -22.67 -2.39
CA MET A 419 -3.12 -22.43 -3.12
C MET A 419 -2.26 -23.70 -3.22
N LYS A 420 -2.22 -24.53 -2.17
CA LYS A 420 -1.51 -25.82 -2.18
C LYS A 420 -2.19 -26.82 -3.11
N GLU A 421 -3.52 -26.88 -3.13
CA GLU A 421 -4.29 -27.69 -4.07
C GLU A 421 -3.99 -27.28 -5.51
N ALA A 422 -3.97 -25.98 -5.81
CA ALA A 422 -3.59 -25.46 -7.12
C ALA A 422 -2.18 -25.92 -7.53
N LEU A 423 -1.18 -25.75 -6.65
CA LEU A 423 0.21 -26.17 -6.92
C LEU A 423 0.41 -27.69 -7.05
N ALA A 424 -0.53 -28.49 -6.55
CA ALA A 424 -0.50 -29.94 -6.67
C ALA A 424 -1.06 -30.48 -8.00
N LEU A 425 -1.71 -29.63 -8.81
CA LEU A 425 -2.28 -30.04 -10.11
C LEU A 425 -1.22 -30.37 -11.16
N GLU A 426 -0.05 -29.75 -11.06
CA GLU A 426 1.12 -30.07 -11.86
C GLU A 426 2.24 -30.42 -10.87
N PRO A 427 2.80 -31.63 -10.82
CA PRO A 427 3.97 -31.92 -9.99
C PRO A 427 5.24 -31.27 -10.58
N GLU A 428 6.29 -31.09 -9.76
CA GLU A 428 7.61 -30.66 -10.23
C GLU A 428 8.18 -31.76 -11.14
N ASN A 429 8.41 -31.44 -12.41
CA ASN A 429 9.11 -32.32 -13.36
C ASN A 429 10.62 -32.27 -13.15
#